data_AF-A0A9P6NNH5-F1
#
_entry.id   AF-A0A9P6NNH5-F1
#
_cell.length_a   1.000
_cell.length_b   1.000
_cell.length_c   1.000
_cell.angle_alpha   90.00
_cell.angle_beta   90.00
_cell.angle_gamma   90.00
#
_symmetry.space_group_name_H-M   'P 1'
#
loop_
_entity.id
_entity.type
_entity.pdbx_description
1 polymer ?
#
loop_
_entity_poly.entity_id
_entity_poly.type
_entity_poly.pdbx_seq_one_letter_code
_entity_poly.pdbx_strand_id
1 'polypeptide(L)'
;RVMSFYNPPSPPIRNAGLPVLQSWLRNHSTRKTPTIIWMDANLHHPHWSPPRYKHVHPTARDLIKMCGQASFKVMSWKHTPTFFPRSQGGLTTIDLTWLNYAATKLVNASVPSA
;
A
#
# COMPACT_ATOMS: atom_id res chain seq x y z
N ARG A 1 9.02 -1.16 -13.39
CA ARG A 1 7.71 -1.84 -13.39
C ARG A 1 6.74 -0.99 -12.61
N VAL A 2 5.53 -0.85 -13.14
CA VAL A 2 4.41 -0.21 -12.45
C VAL A 2 3.33 -1.27 -12.34
N MET A 3 2.79 -1.46 -11.14
CA MET A 3 1.74 -2.42 -10.85
C MET A 3 0.55 -1.68 -10.25
N SER A 4 -0.63 -1.85 -10.85
CA SER A 4 -1.90 -1.48 -10.24
C SER A 4 -2.45 -2.71 -9.52
N PHE A 5 -2.89 -2.53 -8.28
CA PHE A 5 -3.38 -3.60 -7.43
C PHE A 5 -4.68 -3.17 -6.75
N TYR A 6 -5.67 -4.08 -6.75
CA TYR A 6 -6.95 -3.87 -6.10
C TYR A 6 -7.19 -5.00 -5.11
N ASN A 7 -7.45 -4.66 -3.85
CA ASN A 7 -7.82 -5.63 -2.82
C ASN A 7 -9.32 -5.50 -2.51
N PRO A 8 -10.16 -6.51 -2.79
CA PRO A 8 -11.60 -6.40 -2.59
C PRO A 8 -11.98 -6.24 -1.10
N PRO A 9 -12.84 -5.27 -0.75
CA PRO A 9 -13.28 -5.03 0.63
C PRO A 9 -14.40 -6.00 1.09
N SER A 10 -15.13 -6.60 0.15
CA SER A 10 -16.43 -7.22 0.43
C SER A 10 -16.43 -8.73 0.18
N PRO A 11 -17.19 -9.53 0.97
CA PRO A 11 -17.39 -10.95 0.70
C PRO A 11 -18.06 -11.18 -0.67
N PRO A 12 -17.88 -12.38 -1.27
CA PRO A 12 -17.13 -13.53 -0.76
C PRO A 12 -15.61 -13.44 -0.98
N ILE A 13 -15.14 -12.47 -1.75
CA ILE A 13 -13.74 -12.35 -2.19
C ILE A 13 -12.91 -11.36 -1.34
N ARG A 14 -13.39 -11.02 -0.14
CA ARG A 14 -12.71 -10.08 0.76
C ARG A 14 -11.26 -10.52 0.95
N ASN A 15 -10.33 -9.59 0.78
CA ASN A 15 -8.89 -9.81 0.92
C ASN A 15 -8.25 -10.82 -0.06
N ALA A 16 -8.97 -11.29 -1.09
CA ALA A 16 -8.46 -12.27 -2.04
C ALA A 16 -7.27 -11.77 -2.87
N GLY A 17 -7.03 -10.45 -2.92
CA GLY A 17 -5.87 -9.87 -3.59
C GLY A 17 -4.55 -10.13 -2.84
N LEU A 18 -4.57 -10.25 -1.51
CA LEU A 18 -3.33 -10.33 -0.72
C LEU A 18 -2.51 -11.60 -1.00
N PRO A 19 -3.10 -12.82 -1.09
CA PRO A 19 -2.36 -14.01 -1.46
C PRO A 19 -1.73 -13.92 -2.86
N VAL A 20 -2.44 -13.31 -3.82
CA VAL A 20 -1.95 -13.08 -5.18
C VAL A 20 -0.74 -12.15 -5.16
N LEU A 21 -0.84 -11.03 -4.43
CA LEU A 21 0.28 -10.10 -4.24
C LEU A 21 1.47 -10.79 -3.57
N GLN A 22 1.23 -11.60 -2.53
CA GLN A 22 2.29 -12.33 -1.83
C GLN A 22 3.03 -13.28 -2.77
N SER A 23 2.29 -14.05 -3.58
CA SER A 23 2.87 -14.94 -4.60
C SER A 23 3.68 -14.14 -5.63
N TRP A 24 3.15 -13.01 -6.10
CA TRP A 24 3.85 -12.15 -7.04
C TRP A 24 5.16 -11.61 -6.45
N LEU A 25 5.13 -11.09 -5.21
CA LEU A 25 6.31 -10.58 -4.50
C LEU A 25 7.38 -11.65 -4.33
N ARG A 26 6.99 -12.89 -3.97
CA ARG A 26 7.95 -14.00 -3.82
C ARG A 26 8.65 -14.36 -5.13
N ASN A 27 7.94 -14.32 -6.24
CA ASN A 27 8.45 -14.79 -7.53
C ASN A 27 9.12 -13.70 -8.37
N HIS A 28 8.76 -12.43 -8.16
CA HIS A 28 9.15 -11.34 -9.05
C HIS A 28 9.84 -10.17 -8.34
N SER A 29 9.84 -10.12 -7.00
CA SER A 29 10.54 -9.05 -6.29
C SER A 29 12.04 -9.16 -6.51
N THR A 30 12.65 -8.05 -6.91
CA THR A 30 14.08 -7.90 -7.04
C THR A 30 14.49 -6.49 -6.68
N ARG A 31 15.70 -6.33 -6.15
CA ARG A 31 16.30 -5.01 -5.87
C ARG A 31 16.85 -4.33 -7.12
N LYS A 32 16.96 -5.04 -8.26
CA LYS A 32 17.55 -4.52 -9.50
C LYS A 32 16.54 -3.79 -10.38
N THR A 33 15.29 -4.27 -10.40
CA THR A 33 14.23 -3.68 -11.23
C THR A 33 13.41 -2.70 -10.40
N PRO A 34 13.46 -1.38 -10.69
CA PRO A 34 12.60 -0.41 -10.02
C PRO A 34 11.14 -0.81 -10.16
N THR A 35 10.43 -0.92 -9.04
CA THR A 35 9.01 -1.30 -9.01
C THR A 35 8.21 -0.36 -8.13
N ILE A 36 7.12 0.16 -8.69
CA ILE A 36 6.09 0.95 -8.01
C ILE A 36 4.81 0.11 -8.00
N ILE A 37 4.15 0.05 -6.84
CA ILE A 37 2.84 -0.57 -6.67
C ILE A 37 1.87 0.52 -6.23
N TRP A 38 0.88 0.81 -7.07
CA TRP A 38 -0.29 1.59 -6.68
C TRP A 38 -1.40 0.64 -6.31
N MET A 39 -2.02 0.87 -5.16
CA MET A 39 -2.90 -0.08 -4.53
C MET A 39 -4.12 0.63 -3.98
N ASP A 40 -5.31 0.21 -4.39
CA ASP A 40 -6.49 0.35 -3.52
C ASP A 40 -6.49 -0.85 -2.56
N ALA A 41 -6.03 -0.61 -1.34
CA ALA A 41 -5.83 -1.65 -0.36
C ALA A 41 -7.13 -2.08 0.29
N ASN A 42 -8.13 -1.18 0.39
CA ASN A 42 -9.28 -1.38 1.28
C ASN A 42 -8.91 -1.83 2.71
N LEU A 43 -7.72 -1.43 3.18
CA LEU A 43 -7.18 -1.80 4.48
C LEU A 43 -6.86 -0.56 5.32
N HIS A 44 -7.08 -0.67 6.62
CA HIS A 44 -6.88 0.43 7.56
C HIS A 44 -5.79 0.08 8.55
N HIS A 45 -4.88 1.01 8.76
CA HIS A 45 -3.79 0.88 9.72
C HIS A 45 -3.27 2.27 10.14
N PRO A 46 -2.86 2.49 11.40
CA PRO A 46 -2.36 3.79 11.87
C PRO A 46 -1.09 4.26 11.16
N HIS A 47 -0.41 3.36 10.44
CA HIS A 47 0.80 3.69 9.68
C HIS A 47 0.54 4.60 8.48
N TRP A 48 -0.69 4.60 7.94
CA TRP A 48 -1.11 5.49 6.85
C TRP A 48 -2.41 6.24 7.14
N SER A 49 -3.33 5.66 7.90
CA SER A 49 -4.62 6.28 8.23
C SER A 49 -4.46 7.51 9.14
N PRO A 50 -5.39 8.47 9.11
CA PRO A 50 -5.37 9.61 10.01
C PRO A 50 -5.40 9.20 11.50
N PRO A 51 -4.76 9.94 12.43
CA PRO A 51 -4.64 9.53 13.84
C PRO A 51 -5.98 9.36 14.58
N ARG A 52 -7.04 10.03 14.09
CA ARG A 52 -8.40 9.95 14.63
C ARG A 52 -9.13 8.67 14.19
N TYR A 53 -8.68 8.00 13.12
CA TYR A 53 -9.25 6.75 12.65
C TYR A 53 -8.60 5.57 13.38
N LYS A 54 -9.35 4.92 14.27
CA LYS A 54 -8.83 3.88 15.18
C LYS A 54 -8.99 2.46 14.65
N HIS A 55 -9.80 2.26 13.62
CA HIS A 55 -10.05 0.92 13.08
C HIS A 55 -8.81 0.36 12.38
N VAL A 56 -8.49 -0.89 12.66
CA VAL A 56 -7.30 -1.57 12.14
C VAL A 56 -7.69 -2.94 11.62
N HIS A 57 -7.36 -3.22 10.36
CA HIS A 57 -7.50 -4.57 9.81
C HIS A 57 -6.25 -5.41 10.14
N PRO A 58 -6.38 -6.62 10.72
CA PRO A 58 -5.23 -7.50 10.98
C PRO A 58 -4.40 -7.77 9.72
N THR A 59 -5.06 -7.97 8.58
CA THR A 59 -4.43 -8.17 7.26
C THR A 59 -3.61 -6.98 6.78
N ALA A 60 -3.83 -5.78 7.34
CA ALA A 60 -2.97 -4.63 7.07
C ALA A 60 -1.57 -4.80 7.65
N ARG A 61 -1.43 -5.49 8.79
CA ARG A 61 -0.13 -5.83 9.37
C ARG A 61 0.59 -6.86 8.49
N ASP A 62 -0.14 -7.83 7.95
CA ASP A 62 0.40 -8.81 7.02
C ASP A 62 0.88 -8.14 5.73
N LEU A 63 0.12 -7.19 5.19
CA LEU A 63 0.53 -6.36 4.05
C LEU A 63 1.85 -5.63 4.31
N ILE A 64 1.97 -4.93 5.45
CA ILE A 64 3.21 -4.24 5.84
C ILE A 64 4.38 -5.23 5.90
N LYS A 65 4.17 -6.38 6.55
CA LYS A 65 5.20 -7.40 6.71
C LYS A 65 5.66 -7.96 5.37
N MET A 66 4.73 -8.39 4.51
CA MET A 66 5.08 -9.02 3.23
C MET A 66 5.75 -8.05 2.26
N CYS A 67 5.26 -6.80 2.17
CA CYS A 67 5.91 -5.76 1.37
C CYS A 67 7.31 -5.42 1.91
N GLY A 68 7.44 -5.27 3.23
CA GLY A 68 8.73 -4.99 3.89
C GLY A 68 9.76 -6.09 3.64
N GLN A 69 9.37 -7.36 3.78
CA GLN A 69 10.21 -8.52 3.46
C GLN A 69 10.68 -8.51 1.99
N ALA A 70 9.82 -8.05 1.08
CA ALA A 70 10.16 -7.87 -0.33
C ALA A 70 10.94 -6.58 -0.63
N SER A 71 11.45 -5.86 0.38
CA SER A 71 12.18 -4.59 0.27
C SER A 71 11.35 -3.43 -0.31
N PHE A 72 10.03 -3.46 -0.14
CA PHE A 72 9.13 -2.35 -0.44
C PHE A 72 8.87 -1.48 0.79
N LYS A 73 8.72 -0.18 0.56
CA LYS A 73 8.33 0.82 1.56
C LYS A 73 7.07 1.53 1.07
N VAL A 74 6.14 1.79 1.98
CA VAL A 74 5.02 2.67 1.68
C VAL A 74 5.53 4.11 1.55
N MET A 75 5.12 4.77 0.46
CA MET A 75 5.49 6.13 0.11
C MET A 75 4.28 7.07 0.06
N SER A 76 3.06 6.55 0.27
CA SER A 76 1.88 7.40 0.47
C SER A 76 2.11 8.35 1.65
N TRP A 77 1.62 9.58 1.48
CA TRP A 77 1.59 10.57 2.54
C TRP A 77 0.83 10.01 3.75
N LYS A 78 1.49 10.04 4.91
CA LYS A 78 0.85 9.62 6.15
C LYS A 78 -0.30 10.56 6.48
N HIS A 79 -1.39 10.00 7.00
CA HIS A 79 -2.52 10.74 7.53
C HIS A 79 -3.29 11.57 6.49
N THR A 80 -3.01 11.37 5.20
CA THR A 80 -3.71 12.05 4.11
C THR A 80 -4.84 11.15 3.62
N PRO A 81 -6.12 11.55 3.77
CA PRO A 81 -7.24 10.77 3.29
C PRO A 81 -7.23 10.60 1.77
N THR A 82 -7.63 9.42 1.31
CA THR A 82 -7.81 9.11 -0.11
C THR A 82 -9.24 8.67 -0.42
N PHE A 83 -10.00 8.29 0.61
CA PHE A 83 -11.39 7.88 0.49
C PHE A 83 -12.30 8.62 1.47
N PHE A 84 -13.39 9.14 0.92
CA PHE A 84 -14.40 9.96 1.58
C PHE A 84 -15.74 9.20 1.54
N PRO A 85 -16.12 8.47 2.60
CA PRO A 85 -17.37 7.73 2.62
C PRO A 85 -18.58 8.69 2.52
N ARG A 86 -19.63 8.25 1.81
CA ARG A 86 -20.87 9.04 1.62
C ARG A 86 -21.72 9.19 2.89
N SER A 87 -21.63 8.24 3.81
CA SER A 87 -22.32 8.24 5.12
C SER A 87 -21.36 8.63 6.24
N GLN A 88 -21.89 8.94 7.44
CA GLN A 88 -21.09 9.24 8.64
C GLN A 88 -19.96 8.23 8.85
N GLY A 89 -18.77 8.59 8.39
CA GLY A 89 -17.57 7.76 8.40
C GLY A 89 -16.38 8.68 8.41
N GLY A 90 -15.33 8.30 9.14
CA GLY A 90 -14.10 9.06 9.18
C GLY A 90 -13.45 9.12 7.81
N LEU A 91 -12.72 10.21 7.54
CA LEU A 91 -11.84 10.28 6.38
C LEU A 91 -10.79 9.17 6.48
N THR A 92 -10.66 8.36 5.42
CA THR A 92 -9.78 7.18 5.46
C THR A 92 -8.71 7.24 4.37
N THR A 93 -7.60 6.54 4.63
CA THR A 93 -6.52 6.33 3.68
C THR A 93 -6.53 4.85 3.33
N ILE A 94 -6.88 4.53 2.09
CA ILE A 94 -6.91 3.15 1.57
C ILE A 94 -6.10 3.01 0.28
N ASP A 95 -5.81 4.11 -0.40
CA ASP A 95 -4.96 4.14 -1.58
C ASP A 95 -3.49 4.30 -1.18
N LEU A 96 -2.71 3.26 -1.45
CA LEU A 96 -1.33 3.12 -1.02
C LEU A 96 -0.38 3.05 -2.21
N THR A 97 0.76 3.73 -2.09
CA THR A 97 1.87 3.64 -3.03
C THR A 97 3.03 2.94 -2.34
N TRP A 98 3.55 1.87 -2.92
CA TRP A 98 4.71 1.14 -2.41
C TRP A 98 5.85 1.15 -3.43
N LEU A 99 7.05 1.49 -2.99
CA LEU A 99 8.25 1.49 -3.82
C LEU A 99 9.25 0.50 -3.28
N ASN A 100 9.88 -0.28 -4.16
CA ASN A 100 11.08 -1.00 -3.78
C ASN A 100 12.30 -0.07 -3.74
N TYR A 101 13.41 -0.56 -3.18
CA TYR A 101 14.65 0.21 -3.04
C TYR A 101 15.10 0.94 -4.31
N ALA A 102 15.09 0.27 -5.47
CA ALA A 102 15.50 0.88 -6.73
C ALA A 102 14.53 1.97 -7.21
N ALA A 103 13.21 1.78 -7.06
CA ALA A 103 12.24 2.82 -7.37
C ALA A 103 12.38 4.02 -6.44
N THR A 104 12.62 3.81 -5.14
CA THR A 104 12.85 4.91 -4.19
C THR A 104 14.05 5.76 -4.60
N LYS A 105 15.15 5.14 -5.03
CA LYS A 105 16.32 5.88 -5.53
C LYS A 105 16.00 6.74 -6.76
N LEU A 106 15.29 6.17 -7.73
CA LEU A 106 14.92 6.90 -8.94
C LEU A 106 14.01 8.09 -8.64
N VAL A 107 12.99 7.89 -7.81
CA VAL A 107 12.08 8.98 -7.44
C VAL A 107 12.85 10.09 -6.71
N ASN A 108 13.69 9.74 -5.72
CA ASN A 108 14.46 10.74 -4.98
C ASN A 108 15.46 11.49 -5.86
N ALA A 109 16.03 10.86 -6.89
CA ALA A 109 16.90 11.53 -7.84
C ALA A 109 16.14 12.43 -8.84
N SER A 110 14.84 12.22 -9.00
CA SER A 110 13.99 12.94 -9.95
C SER A 110 13.24 14.13 -9.34
N VAL A 111 13.17 14.21 -8.01
CA VAL A 111 12.60 15.36 -7.30
C VAL A 111 13.73 16.37 -7.12
N PRO A 112 13.65 17.57 -7.71
CA PRO A 112 14.63 18.63 -7.47
C PRO A 112 14.73 18.91 -5.97
N SER A 113 15.94 19.11 -5.46
CA SER A 113 16.14 19.61 -4.11
C SER A 113 15.30 20.88 -3.92
N ALA A 114 14.39 20.86 -2.94
CA ALA A 114 13.60 22.02 -2.54
C ALA A 114 14.49 23.09 -1.91
#